data_AF-A0A538TFA5-F1
#
_entry.id   AF-A0A538TFA5-F1
#
_cell.length_a   1.000
_cell.length_b   1.000
_cell.length_c   1.000
_cell.angle_alpha   90.00
_cell.angle_beta   90.00
_cell.angle_gamma   90.00
#
_symmetry.space_group_name_H-M   'P 1'
#
loop_
_entity.id
_entity.type
_entity.pdbx_description
1 polymer ?
#
loop_
_entity_poly.entity_id
_entity_poly.type
_entity_poly.pdbx_seq_one_letter_code
_entity_poly.pdbx_strand_id
1 'polypeptide(L)'
;MTQASAARRRRRARAAATFPESQEPGRSMTLTVIRHAGYHPFPAATTHAAGIICLARPVAACYQYRLVRRFWCRPFALHRFGPRARSAERGRAHGRPGLNARQEKDMTRTRLCLGVALVAITGWLATGCGGSSSDELVIGEFGSLTGGDATFGQSTKNGVQVALDELQAKSAGAIGGLKVRVVVEDDQGRAEEAATVVQKLVNQDRVVALLGEVASSRSLAGAPICQNAGVPMISPSSTNPRVTQVGDYIFRMCFLDDFQGNVMARFVADSLKIKKVAILKDVRSDYSVGLAQYFTQGFAAKGGTVVVEQSYSAGDQDFRAQLTAIKAKKPQAVIVPGYYTEAGLIARQ
;
A
#
# COMPACT_ATOMS: atom_id res chain seq x y z
N MET A 1 -45.38 -44.14 62.69
CA MET A 1 -45.56 -44.99 61.49
C MET A 1 -45.41 -44.08 60.28
N THR A 2 -44.42 -44.14 59.38
CA THR A 2 -43.22 -44.96 59.22
C THR A 2 -42.33 -44.22 58.19
N GLN A 3 -41.03 -44.11 58.50
CA GLN A 3 -39.87 -43.89 57.61
C GLN A 3 -39.92 -42.89 56.43
N ALA A 4 -39.00 -41.92 56.43
CA ALA A 4 -37.81 -41.99 55.55
C ALA A 4 -36.78 -40.92 55.95
N SER A 5 -35.54 -41.36 56.09
CA SER A 5 -34.40 -40.66 56.69
C SER A 5 -33.30 -40.40 55.65
N ALA A 6 -32.46 -39.41 55.96
CA ALA A 6 -31.04 -39.31 55.62
C ALA A 6 -30.59 -38.65 54.29
N ALA A 7 -30.23 -37.36 54.43
CA ALA A 7 -28.86 -36.83 54.40
C ALA A 7 -28.01 -36.74 53.09
N ARG A 8 -27.38 -35.55 53.00
CA ARG A 8 -26.02 -35.19 52.51
C ARG A 8 -25.77 -34.77 51.04
N ARG A 9 -25.41 -33.47 50.95
CA ARG A 9 -24.26 -32.84 50.24
C ARG A 9 -23.99 -33.23 48.78
N ARG A 10 -24.19 -32.26 47.87
CA ARG A 10 -23.51 -32.22 46.56
C ARG A 10 -22.50 -31.05 46.52
N ARG A 11 -21.21 -31.36 46.58
CA ARG A 11 -20.10 -30.50 46.12
C ARG A 11 -19.90 -30.78 44.62
N ARG A 12 -19.73 -29.71 43.83
CA ARG A 12 -19.39 -29.74 42.40
C ARG A 12 -18.03 -30.41 42.20
N ALA A 13 -18.00 -31.47 41.39
CA ALA A 13 -16.78 -32.10 40.91
C ALA A 13 -16.40 -31.52 39.53
N ARG A 14 -15.10 -31.18 39.39
CA ARG A 14 -14.41 -30.93 38.13
C ARG A 14 -14.47 -32.21 37.28
N ALA A 15 -14.85 -32.09 36.01
CA ALA A 15 -14.56 -33.10 35.00
C ALA A 15 -13.30 -32.67 34.24
N ALA A 16 -12.18 -33.33 34.54
CA ALA A 16 -11.02 -33.39 33.66
C ALA A 16 -11.27 -34.54 32.69
N ALA A 17 -11.33 -34.27 31.39
CA ALA A 17 -11.39 -35.30 30.36
C ALA A 17 -9.96 -35.62 29.91
N THR A 18 -9.46 -36.75 30.39
CA THR A 18 -8.26 -37.45 29.90
C THR A 18 -8.55 -38.09 28.55
N PHE A 19 -7.77 -37.77 27.52
CA PHE A 19 -7.74 -38.50 26.25
C PHE A 19 -6.67 -39.61 26.33
N PRO A 20 -6.94 -40.84 25.82
CA PRO A 20 -5.96 -41.91 25.83
C PRO A 20 -4.92 -41.75 24.70
N GLU A 21 -3.68 -42.00 25.08
CA GLU A 21 -2.48 -42.10 24.26
C GLU A 21 -2.53 -43.37 23.40
N SER A 22 -2.41 -43.23 22.08
CA SER A 22 -2.15 -44.35 21.16
C SER A 22 -0.83 -44.10 20.45
N GLN A 23 0.13 -44.97 20.72
CA GLN A 23 1.43 -45.03 20.06
C GLN A 23 1.30 -45.81 18.74
N GLU A 24 1.65 -45.16 17.62
CA GLU A 24 1.95 -45.79 16.33
C GLU A 24 3.19 -45.07 15.75
N PRO A 25 4.28 -45.78 15.37
CA PRO A 25 5.50 -45.16 14.90
C PRO A 25 5.44 -44.93 13.38
N GLY A 26 5.08 -43.71 12.97
CA GLY A 26 5.14 -43.30 11.57
C GLY A 26 5.36 -41.79 11.48
N ARG A 27 6.42 -41.36 10.79
CA ARG A 27 6.81 -39.94 10.63
C ARG A 27 5.62 -39.07 10.22
N SER A 28 5.05 -38.37 11.20
CA SER A 28 4.08 -37.29 10.99
C SER A 28 4.82 -36.08 10.42
N MET A 29 4.43 -35.63 9.23
CA MET A 29 4.83 -34.33 8.71
C MET A 29 4.18 -33.27 9.58
N THR A 30 4.98 -32.62 10.44
CA THR A 30 4.54 -31.44 11.18
C THR A 30 4.36 -30.29 10.20
N LEU A 31 3.12 -29.99 9.83
CA LEU A 31 2.76 -28.76 9.14
C LEU A 31 2.85 -27.62 10.16
N THR A 32 3.97 -26.90 10.18
CA THR A 32 4.06 -25.64 10.93
C THR A 32 3.41 -24.52 10.12
N VAL A 33 2.11 -24.29 10.34
CA VAL A 33 1.46 -23.06 9.92
C VAL A 33 1.97 -21.93 10.81
N ILE A 34 2.93 -21.15 10.32
CA ILE A 34 3.44 -19.97 11.03
C ILE A 34 2.37 -18.88 10.95
N ARG A 35 1.48 -18.84 11.95
CA ARG A 35 0.64 -17.66 12.20
C ARG A 35 1.54 -16.54 12.68
N HIS A 36 1.51 -15.39 12.02
CA HIS A 36 2.02 -14.15 12.60
C HIS A 36 1.26 -13.91 13.91
N ALA A 37 1.97 -13.98 15.03
CA ALA A 37 1.40 -13.75 16.35
C ALA A 37 0.91 -12.31 16.43
N GLY A 38 -0.41 -12.15 16.47
CA GLY A 38 -1.07 -10.91 16.85
C GLY A 38 -0.65 -10.52 18.26
N TYR A 39 -0.34 -9.24 18.42
CA TYR A 39 -0.12 -8.58 19.70
C TYR A 39 -1.38 -8.74 20.57
N HIS A 40 -1.29 -9.48 21.67
CA HIS A 40 -2.25 -9.40 22.77
C HIS A 40 -1.54 -8.94 24.05
N PRO A 41 -2.12 -8.00 24.81
CA PRO A 41 -1.53 -7.49 26.03
C PRO A 41 -1.67 -8.52 27.17
N PHE A 42 -0.59 -8.73 27.91
CA PHE A 42 -0.56 -9.48 29.18
C PHE A 42 -1.45 -8.83 30.25
N PRO A 43 -1.97 -9.63 31.19
CA PRO A 43 -2.03 -9.20 32.58
C PRO A 43 -1.26 -10.13 33.52
N ALA A 44 -0.45 -9.48 34.37
CA ALA A 44 -0.06 -9.77 35.75
C ALA A 44 0.34 -11.21 36.18
N ALA A 45 1.64 -11.34 36.43
CA ALA A 45 2.30 -11.87 37.64
C ALA A 45 1.76 -13.14 38.32
N THR A 46 2.60 -14.19 38.31
CA THR A 46 2.87 -14.99 39.52
C THR A 46 4.32 -15.51 39.47
N THR A 47 5.08 -15.10 40.48
CA THR A 47 6.45 -15.49 40.83
C THR A 47 6.59 -16.99 41.08
N HIS A 48 7.72 -17.60 40.69
CA HIS A 48 8.50 -18.57 41.47
C HIS A 48 9.97 -18.59 40.95
N ALA A 49 10.89 -18.84 41.88
CA ALA A 49 12.31 -18.48 41.88
C ALA A 49 13.25 -19.33 41.00
N ALA A 50 14.34 -18.72 40.47
CA ALA A 50 15.73 -18.92 40.93
C ALA A 50 16.80 -18.54 39.86
N GLY A 51 17.77 -17.70 40.25
CA GLY A 51 19.10 -17.45 39.59
C GLY A 51 19.16 -16.28 38.58
N ILE A 52 19.46 -15.02 38.94
CA ILE A 52 20.80 -14.37 39.17
C ILE A 52 21.75 -14.67 37.99
N ILE A 53 22.17 -13.71 37.14
CA ILE A 53 23.05 -12.56 37.42
C ILE A 53 22.60 -11.32 36.64
N CYS A 54 22.47 -10.21 37.38
CA CYS A 54 22.32 -8.86 36.89
C CYS A 54 23.71 -8.21 36.85
N LEU A 55 24.16 -7.75 35.68
CA LEU A 55 25.16 -6.71 35.55
C LEU A 55 24.54 -5.57 34.75
N ALA A 56 24.17 -4.50 35.46
CA ALA A 56 24.00 -3.17 34.91
C ALA A 56 25.41 -2.65 34.52
N ARG A 57 25.65 -1.89 33.45
CA ARG A 57 25.13 -0.55 33.12
C ARG A 57 25.79 -0.11 31.76
N PRO A 58 25.52 1.09 31.19
CA PRO A 58 25.04 1.27 29.83
C PRO A 58 26.00 2.11 28.95
N VAL A 59 25.47 2.70 27.87
CA VAL A 59 25.98 3.81 27.05
C VAL A 59 26.45 3.40 25.64
N ALA A 60 25.68 3.81 24.62
CA ALA A 60 26.11 4.56 23.44
C ALA A 60 25.25 4.26 22.20
N ALA A 61 24.16 5.00 22.01
CA ALA A 61 23.57 5.28 20.69
C ALA A 61 22.53 6.41 20.80
N CYS A 62 22.97 7.56 21.30
CA CYS A 62 22.21 8.80 21.25
C CYS A 62 23.15 9.90 20.80
N TYR A 63 23.60 9.84 19.55
CA TYR A 63 24.42 10.88 18.91
C TYR A 63 24.34 10.67 17.39
N GLN A 64 23.40 11.36 16.74
CA GLN A 64 23.50 11.92 15.37
C GLN A 64 22.11 12.25 14.81
N TYR A 65 21.39 13.20 15.41
CA TYR A 65 20.36 13.96 14.71
C TYR A 65 20.33 15.38 15.27
N ARG A 66 21.43 16.12 15.05
CA ARG A 66 21.48 17.55 15.34
C ARG A 66 22.54 18.24 14.49
N LEU A 67 22.41 18.21 13.16
CA LEU A 67 23.19 19.08 12.25
C LEU A 67 22.74 19.02 10.78
N VAL A 68 21.47 19.28 10.48
CA VAL A 68 21.07 19.83 9.15
C VAL A 68 19.90 20.81 9.35
N ARG A 69 20.14 21.86 10.14
CA ARG A 69 19.32 23.07 10.16
C ARG A 69 20.25 24.24 9.88
N ARG A 70 20.52 24.46 8.60
CA ARG A 70 21.02 25.70 7.99
C ARG A 70 21.59 25.32 6.64
N PHE A 71 20.83 25.61 5.60
CA PHE A 71 21.21 25.82 4.21
C PHE A 71 19.96 25.44 3.44
N TRP A 72 19.14 26.45 3.16
CA TRP A 72 18.19 26.57 2.05
C TRP A 72 17.30 27.79 2.35
N CYS A 73 17.94 28.97 2.35
CA CYS A 73 17.29 30.23 2.09
C CYS A 73 17.99 30.80 0.86
N ARG A 74 17.37 30.64 -0.32
CA ARG A 74 17.54 31.58 -1.43
C ARG A 74 16.37 31.42 -2.42
N PRO A 75 15.68 32.52 -2.78
CA PRO A 75 14.53 32.49 -3.65
C PRO A 75 14.96 32.31 -5.12
N PHE A 76 14.26 31.44 -5.83
CA PHE A 76 14.42 31.19 -7.25
C PHE A 76 13.76 32.33 -8.04
N ALA A 77 14.54 33.08 -8.80
CA ALA A 77 14.08 34.19 -9.61
C ALA A 77 13.41 33.69 -10.90
N LEU A 78 12.19 34.19 -11.16
CA LEU A 78 11.42 33.98 -12.38
C LEU A 78 12.07 34.68 -13.57
N HIS A 79 12.51 33.92 -14.57
CA HIS A 79 12.85 34.46 -15.89
C HIS A 79 11.58 34.56 -16.77
N ARG A 80 11.20 35.80 -17.07
CA ARG A 80 10.23 36.18 -18.11
C ARG A 80 10.72 35.73 -19.48
N PHE A 81 9.94 34.89 -20.16
CA PHE A 81 10.06 34.70 -21.62
C PHE A 81 9.39 35.88 -22.34
N GLY A 82 10.18 36.67 -23.07
CA GLY A 82 9.69 37.64 -24.05
C GLY A 82 9.44 36.97 -25.41
N PRO A 83 8.44 37.42 -26.19
CA PRO A 83 8.13 36.82 -27.49
C PRO A 83 9.16 37.22 -28.57
N ARG A 84 9.68 36.22 -29.28
CA ARG A 84 10.50 36.39 -30.49
C ARG A 84 9.63 36.82 -31.67
N ALA A 85 10.05 37.91 -32.31
CA ALA A 85 9.60 38.35 -33.61
C ALA A 85 9.95 37.33 -34.72
N ARG A 86 9.01 37.10 -35.63
CA ARG A 86 9.18 36.50 -36.96
C ARG A 86 8.37 37.37 -37.92
N SER A 87 9.04 38.23 -38.68
CA SER A 87 9.54 38.00 -40.04
C SER A 87 8.45 38.14 -41.10
N ALA A 88 8.54 39.30 -41.75
CA ALA A 88 7.96 39.76 -43.00
C ALA A 88 7.43 38.69 -43.98
N GLU A 89 6.20 38.92 -44.44
CA GLU A 89 5.79 38.53 -45.79
C GLU A 89 5.23 39.74 -46.55
N ARG A 90 5.73 39.87 -47.78
CA ARG A 90 5.36 40.85 -48.80
C ARG A 90 4.07 40.39 -49.47
N GLY A 91 3.04 41.24 -49.49
CA GLY A 91 1.85 41.05 -50.32
C GLY A 91 1.54 42.35 -51.05
N ARG A 92 1.54 42.29 -52.39
CA ARG A 92 1.41 43.41 -53.32
C ARG A 92 0.05 44.10 -53.28
N ALA A 93 0.11 45.38 -53.65
CA ALA A 93 -0.98 46.34 -53.78
C ALA A 93 -2.03 45.97 -54.85
N HIS A 94 -3.28 46.29 -54.56
CA HIS A 94 -4.29 46.62 -55.58
C HIS A 94 -5.22 47.73 -55.09
N GLY A 95 -5.34 48.77 -55.92
CA GLY A 95 -6.57 49.50 -56.20
C GLY A 95 -7.15 50.43 -55.11
N ARG A 96 -6.85 51.73 -55.21
CA ARG A 96 -7.79 52.81 -54.87
C ARG A 96 -8.69 53.07 -56.09
N PRO A 97 -9.98 53.40 -55.91
CA PRO A 97 -10.40 54.79 -55.69
C PRO A 97 -11.57 54.87 -54.68
N GLY A 98 -11.97 55.99 -54.11
CA GLY A 98 -11.66 57.39 -54.31
C GLY A 98 -12.21 58.18 -53.12
N LEU A 99 -11.76 59.43 -53.01
CA LEU A 99 -12.27 60.39 -52.04
C LEU A 99 -13.75 60.66 -52.27
N ASN A 100 -14.53 60.72 -51.20
CA ASN A 100 -15.62 61.67 -51.11
C ASN A 100 -15.76 62.16 -49.67
N ALA A 101 -15.75 63.49 -49.57
CA ALA A 101 -15.97 64.26 -48.37
C ALA A 101 -17.37 64.01 -47.82
N ARG A 102 -17.47 63.85 -46.50
CA ARG A 102 -18.61 64.31 -45.69
C ARG A 102 -18.11 64.55 -44.27
N GLN A 103 -17.59 65.76 -44.09
CA GLN A 103 -17.51 66.41 -42.79
C GLN A 103 -18.92 66.63 -42.24
N GLU A 104 -18.97 66.77 -40.92
CA GLU A 104 -20.07 67.30 -40.09
C GLU A 104 -21.30 66.42 -39.93
N LYS A 105 -21.28 65.63 -38.84
CA LYS A 105 -22.28 65.61 -37.75
C LYS A 105 -22.22 64.25 -37.05
N ASP A 106 -21.41 64.12 -36.00
CA ASP A 106 -21.73 63.18 -34.90
C ASP A 106 -20.81 63.31 -33.66
N MET A 107 -20.43 64.55 -33.31
CA MET A 107 -19.61 64.81 -32.12
C MET A 107 -20.39 64.69 -30.79
N THR A 108 -21.72 64.50 -30.85
CA THR A 108 -22.59 64.45 -29.67
C THR A 108 -23.02 63.03 -29.27
N ARG A 109 -22.89 62.03 -30.16
CA ARG A 109 -23.17 60.61 -29.85
C ARG A 109 -21.96 59.85 -29.31
N THR A 110 -20.75 60.30 -29.64
CA THR A 110 -19.48 59.67 -29.25
C THR A 110 -19.17 59.80 -27.75
N ARG A 111 -19.71 60.83 -27.08
CA ARG A 111 -19.51 61.04 -25.62
C ARG A 111 -20.39 60.16 -24.73
N LEU A 112 -21.51 59.65 -25.25
CA LEU A 112 -22.41 58.77 -24.50
C LEU A 112 -21.92 57.30 -24.55
N CYS A 113 -21.29 56.88 -25.65
CA CYS A 113 -20.71 55.53 -25.76
C CYS A 113 -19.40 55.36 -24.97
N LEU A 114 -18.60 56.42 -24.78
CA LEU A 114 -17.38 56.35 -23.95
C LEU A 114 -17.70 56.17 -22.45
N GLY A 115 -18.79 56.74 -21.96
CA GLY A 115 -19.21 56.60 -20.55
C GLY A 115 -19.69 55.18 -20.20
N VAL A 116 -20.39 54.52 -21.13
CA VAL A 116 -20.87 53.14 -20.93
C VAL A 116 -19.75 52.11 -21.10
N ALA A 117 -18.77 52.37 -21.96
CA ALA A 117 -17.60 51.50 -22.12
C ALA A 117 -16.65 51.51 -20.89
N LEU A 118 -16.51 52.65 -20.20
CA LEU A 118 -15.68 52.76 -19.00
C LEU A 118 -16.29 52.05 -17.78
N VAL A 119 -17.62 52.07 -17.63
CA VAL A 119 -18.32 51.34 -16.55
C VAL A 119 -18.32 49.82 -16.80
N ALA A 120 -18.37 49.38 -18.07
CA ALA A 120 -18.27 47.98 -18.44
C ALA A 120 -16.86 47.37 -18.21
N ILE A 121 -15.80 48.17 -18.38
CA ILE A 121 -14.41 47.73 -18.15
C ILE A 121 -14.10 47.66 -16.64
N THR A 122 -14.67 48.54 -15.81
CA THR A 122 -14.52 48.46 -14.34
C THR A 122 -15.26 47.28 -13.72
N GLY A 123 -16.35 46.79 -14.35
CA GLY A 123 -17.06 45.59 -13.89
C GLY A 123 -16.32 44.27 -14.15
N TRP A 124 -15.38 44.25 -15.11
CA TRP A 124 -14.61 43.06 -15.48
C TRP A 124 -13.31 42.88 -14.69
N LEU A 125 -12.86 43.90 -13.96
CA LEU A 125 -11.66 43.84 -13.12
C LEU A 125 -11.93 43.33 -11.70
N ALA A 126 -13.20 43.13 -11.31
CA ALA A 126 -13.58 42.70 -9.97
C ALA A 126 -13.85 41.18 -9.84
N THR A 127 -13.82 40.41 -10.93
CA THR A 127 -14.10 38.96 -10.93
C THR A 127 -12.85 38.08 -10.95
N GLY A 128 -11.65 38.64 -10.82
CA GLY A 128 -10.39 37.94 -11.00
C GLY A 128 -9.51 37.84 -9.76
N CYS A 129 -10.01 37.33 -8.64
CA CYS A 129 -9.20 36.84 -7.50
C CYS A 129 -10.06 35.99 -6.54
N GLY A 130 -10.81 35.04 -7.09
CA GLY A 130 -11.54 34.03 -6.34
C GLY A 130 -10.97 32.65 -6.60
N GLY A 131 -9.64 32.52 -6.59
CA GLY A 131 -9.03 31.20 -6.51
C GLY A 131 -9.33 30.65 -5.13
N SER A 132 -10.38 29.83 -5.00
CA SER A 132 -10.50 28.95 -3.85
C SER A 132 -9.29 28.03 -3.88
N SER A 133 -8.20 28.42 -3.22
CA SER A 133 -7.29 27.41 -2.70
C SER A 133 -8.18 26.49 -1.91
N SER A 134 -8.34 25.25 -2.37
CA SER A 134 -8.96 24.27 -1.50
C SER A 134 -8.09 24.27 -0.26
N ASP A 135 -8.63 24.70 0.88
CA ASP A 135 -7.99 24.61 2.19
C ASP A 135 -7.84 23.14 2.62
N GLU A 136 -7.81 22.22 1.66
CA GLU A 136 -7.79 20.79 1.78
C GLU A 136 -6.58 20.21 1.06
N LEU A 137 -5.93 19.28 1.73
CA LEU A 137 -4.90 18.40 1.21
C LEU A 137 -5.55 17.05 0.93
N VAL A 138 -5.76 16.75 -0.34
CA VAL A 138 -6.48 15.54 -0.77
C VAL A 138 -5.50 14.39 -0.96
N ILE A 139 -5.65 13.32 -0.19
CA ILE A 139 -4.86 12.09 -0.29
C ILE A 139 -5.76 11.00 -0.88
N GLY A 140 -5.25 10.25 -1.83
CA GLY A 140 -5.94 9.06 -2.33
C GLY A 140 -5.52 7.83 -1.53
N GLU A 141 -6.45 6.94 -1.30
CA GLU A 141 -6.22 5.58 -0.87
C GLU A 141 -6.85 4.65 -1.89
N PHE A 142 -6.12 3.64 -2.33
CA PHE A 142 -6.68 2.57 -3.14
C PHE A 142 -6.24 1.23 -2.58
N GLY A 143 -7.16 0.27 -2.56
CA GLY A 143 -6.86 -1.05 -2.05
C GLY A 143 -7.94 -2.06 -2.33
N SER A 144 -7.59 -3.32 -2.09
CA SER A 144 -8.50 -4.46 -2.15
C SER A 144 -9.52 -4.39 -1.00
N LEU A 145 -10.58 -3.59 -1.11
CA LEU A 145 -11.61 -3.47 -0.06
C LEU A 145 -12.68 -4.57 -0.17
N THR A 146 -12.89 -5.04 -1.41
CA THR A 146 -13.65 -6.25 -1.73
C THR A 146 -12.76 -7.27 -2.46
N GLY A 147 -13.31 -8.43 -2.81
CA GLY A 147 -12.58 -9.50 -3.48
C GLY A 147 -11.80 -10.44 -2.53
N GLY A 148 -10.90 -11.25 -3.09
CA GLY A 148 -10.18 -12.30 -2.37
C GLY A 148 -9.24 -11.79 -1.27
N ASP A 149 -8.73 -10.56 -1.43
CA ASP A 149 -7.76 -9.92 -0.53
C ASP A 149 -8.40 -8.84 0.37
N ALA A 150 -9.75 -8.83 0.47
CA ALA A 150 -10.54 -7.81 1.18
C ALA A 150 -10.09 -7.52 2.61
N THR A 151 -9.66 -8.55 3.35
CA THR A 151 -9.23 -8.40 4.74
C THR A 151 -8.00 -7.51 4.87
N PHE A 152 -7.08 -7.55 3.90
CA PHE A 152 -5.92 -6.67 3.91
C PHE A 152 -6.28 -5.22 3.58
N GLY A 153 -7.09 -4.96 2.56
CA GLY A 153 -7.50 -3.60 2.23
C GLY A 153 -8.32 -2.96 3.35
N GLN A 154 -9.27 -3.70 3.94
CA GLN A 154 -10.05 -3.21 5.09
C GLN A 154 -9.18 -2.90 6.30
N SER A 155 -8.20 -3.77 6.61
CA SER A 155 -7.27 -3.52 7.73
C SER A 155 -6.39 -2.29 7.48
N THR A 156 -5.97 -2.08 6.24
CA THR A 156 -5.17 -0.91 5.84
C THR A 156 -6.00 0.36 5.95
N LYS A 157 -7.22 0.37 5.42
CA LYS A 157 -8.16 1.49 5.53
C LYS A 157 -8.44 1.86 6.98
N ASN A 158 -8.64 0.86 7.83
CA ASN A 158 -8.83 1.09 9.27
C ASN A 158 -7.57 1.71 9.89
N GLY A 159 -6.36 1.29 9.48
CA GLY A 159 -5.11 1.91 9.90
C GLY A 159 -4.97 3.37 9.46
N VAL A 160 -5.37 3.69 8.22
CA VAL A 160 -5.44 5.07 7.73
C VAL A 160 -6.42 5.88 8.56
N GLN A 161 -7.60 5.34 8.87
CA GLN A 161 -8.59 6.01 9.71
C GLN A 161 -8.05 6.32 11.11
N VAL A 162 -7.34 5.38 11.74
CA VAL A 162 -6.68 5.63 13.04
C VAL A 162 -5.69 6.80 12.94
N ALA A 163 -4.90 6.87 11.87
CA ALA A 163 -3.97 7.97 11.65
C ALA A 163 -4.70 9.32 11.44
N LEU A 164 -5.86 9.32 10.77
CA LEU A 164 -6.70 10.51 10.62
C LEU A 164 -7.31 10.95 11.95
N ASP A 165 -7.77 10.02 12.78
CA ASP A 165 -8.32 10.32 14.10
C ASP A 165 -7.25 10.93 15.02
N GLU A 166 -6.03 10.39 14.97
CA GLU A 166 -4.89 10.97 15.68
C GLU A 166 -4.53 12.37 15.17
N LEU A 167 -4.56 12.59 13.85
CA LEU A 167 -4.32 13.90 13.25
C LEU A 167 -5.43 14.89 13.64
N GLN A 168 -6.67 14.43 13.71
CA GLN A 168 -7.81 15.22 14.17
C GLN A 168 -7.60 15.67 15.61
N ALA A 169 -7.18 14.76 16.50
CA ALA A 169 -6.91 15.09 17.90
C ALA A 169 -5.70 16.04 18.08
N LYS A 170 -4.64 15.88 17.26
CA LYS A 170 -3.39 16.64 17.40
C LYS A 170 -3.42 18.02 16.75
N SER A 171 -4.10 18.16 15.62
CA SER A 171 -3.99 19.36 14.77
C SER A 171 -5.29 19.68 14.02
N ALA A 172 -6.44 19.30 14.60
CA ALA A 172 -7.77 19.51 14.01
C ALA A 172 -7.89 18.99 12.56
N GLY A 173 -7.15 17.93 12.25
CA GLY A 173 -7.18 17.26 10.95
C GLY A 173 -6.30 17.95 9.91
N ALA A 174 -5.46 18.90 10.30
CA ALA A 174 -4.68 19.72 9.38
C ALA A 174 -3.19 19.38 9.38
N ILE A 175 -2.58 19.42 8.19
CA ILE A 175 -1.13 19.36 7.97
C ILE A 175 -0.71 20.67 7.31
N GLY A 176 0.20 21.41 7.95
CA GLY A 176 0.66 22.70 7.41
C GLY A 176 -0.46 23.75 7.25
N GLY A 177 -1.54 23.63 8.03
CA GLY A 177 -2.72 24.49 7.95
C GLY A 177 -3.79 24.05 6.95
N LEU A 178 -3.53 23.01 6.14
CA LEU A 178 -4.49 22.45 5.19
C LEU A 178 -5.20 21.24 5.80
N LYS A 179 -6.52 21.18 5.74
CA LYS A 179 -7.32 20.04 6.22
C LYS A 179 -7.10 18.81 5.36
N VAL A 180 -6.79 17.67 5.96
CA VAL A 180 -6.60 16.44 5.20
C VAL A 180 -7.95 15.82 4.88
N ARG A 181 -8.15 15.46 3.61
CA ARG A 181 -9.28 14.65 3.15
C ARG A 181 -8.76 13.43 2.41
N VAL A 182 -9.21 12.23 2.82
CA VAL A 182 -8.83 10.98 2.15
C VAL A 182 -9.98 10.52 1.24
N VAL A 183 -9.67 10.26 -0.02
CA VAL A 183 -10.57 9.65 -1.00
C VAL A 183 -10.17 8.18 -1.14
N VAL A 184 -11.11 7.27 -0.89
CA VAL A 184 -10.83 5.83 -0.87
C VAL A 184 -11.53 5.16 -2.05
N GLU A 185 -10.77 4.40 -2.85
CA GLU A 185 -11.28 3.61 -3.97
C GLU A 185 -11.01 2.11 -3.76
N ASP A 186 -11.94 1.28 -4.21
CA ASP A 186 -11.85 -0.18 -4.16
C ASP A 186 -11.40 -0.72 -5.51
N ASP A 187 -10.26 -1.41 -5.55
CA ASP A 187 -9.78 -2.10 -6.75
C ASP A 187 -10.30 -3.54 -6.88
N GLN A 188 -11.13 -4.00 -5.92
CA GLN A 188 -11.75 -5.33 -5.91
C GLN A 188 -10.73 -6.48 -5.92
N GLY A 189 -9.46 -6.21 -5.58
CA GLY A 189 -8.37 -7.17 -5.67
C GLY A 189 -7.94 -7.49 -7.10
N ARG A 190 -8.12 -6.56 -8.06
CA ARG A 190 -7.77 -6.78 -9.48
C ARG A 190 -6.77 -5.74 -9.98
N ALA A 191 -5.74 -6.19 -10.69
CA ALA A 191 -4.67 -5.31 -11.17
C ALA A 191 -5.18 -4.29 -12.22
N GLU A 192 -6.11 -4.70 -13.09
CA GLU A 192 -6.70 -3.84 -14.11
C GLU A 192 -7.59 -2.75 -13.49
N GLU A 193 -8.32 -3.10 -12.44
CA GLU A 193 -9.13 -2.14 -11.68
C GLU A 193 -8.22 -1.17 -10.91
N ALA A 194 -7.13 -1.66 -10.31
CA ALA A 194 -6.15 -0.83 -9.61
C ALA A 194 -5.60 0.29 -10.53
N ALA A 195 -5.27 -0.03 -11.78
CA ALA A 195 -4.87 0.99 -12.75
C ALA A 195 -5.98 2.01 -13.02
N THR A 196 -7.24 1.56 -13.12
CA THR A 196 -8.41 2.41 -13.38
C THR A 196 -8.67 3.37 -12.22
N VAL A 197 -8.69 2.88 -10.98
CA VAL A 197 -8.93 3.71 -9.79
C VAL A 197 -7.79 4.68 -9.54
N VAL A 198 -6.53 4.27 -9.79
CA VAL A 198 -5.38 5.19 -9.69
C VAL A 198 -5.49 6.29 -10.74
N GLN A 199 -5.90 5.97 -11.97
CA GLN A 199 -6.10 6.99 -13.00
C GLN A 199 -7.19 8.01 -12.60
N LYS A 200 -8.28 7.55 -11.98
CA LYS A 200 -9.34 8.40 -11.42
C LYS A 200 -8.78 9.30 -10.31
N LEU A 201 -8.12 8.73 -9.31
CA LEU A 201 -7.58 9.47 -8.17
C LEU A 201 -6.57 10.56 -8.61
N VAL A 202 -5.71 10.22 -9.57
CA VAL A 202 -4.71 11.17 -10.11
C VAL A 202 -5.36 12.25 -10.97
N ASN A 203 -6.22 11.88 -11.93
CA ASN A 203 -6.71 12.85 -12.93
C ASN A 203 -7.96 13.62 -12.48
N GLN A 204 -8.88 12.95 -11.80
CA GLN A 204 -10.19 13.50 -11.43
C GLN A 204 -10.13 14.08 -10.03
N ASP A 205 -9.70 13.30 -9.04
CA ASP A 205 -9.63 13.73 -7.64
C ASP A 205 -8.41 14.62 -7.34
N ARG A 206 -7.41 14.62 -8.25
CA ARG A 206 -6.18 15.44 -8.17
C ARG A 206 -5.48 15.31 -6.82
N VAL A 207 -5.34 14.07 -6.36
CA VAL A 207 -4.71 13.77 -5.07
C VAL A 207 -3.24 14.18 -5.08
N VAL A 208 -2.75 14.68 -3.94
CA VAL A 208 -1.33 15.07 -3.80
C VAL A 208 -0.41 13.91 -3.47
N ALA A 209 -0.98 12.79 -3.02
CA ALA A 209 -0.28 11.55 -2.71
C ALA A 209 -1.27 10.37 -2.73
N LEU A 210 -0.74 9.17 -2.96
CA LEU A 210 -1.50 7.93 -2.95
C LEU A 210 -0.97 6.95 -1.89
N LEU A 211 -1.88 6.39 -1.12
CA LEU A 211 -1.65 5.28 -0.20
C LEU A 211 -2.19 4.01 -0.85
N GLY A 212 -1.36 2.98 -0.93
CA GLY A 212 -1.70 1.72 -1.59
C GLY A 212 -0.65 1.28 -2.60
N GLU A 213 -0.65 0.02 -3.04
CA GLU A 213 -1.58 -1.07 -2.71
C GLU A 213 -0.91 -2.12 -1.80
N VAL A 214 -1.66 -3.04 -1.19
CA VAL A 214 -1.11 -4.08 -0.28
C VAL A 214 -0.46 -5.26 -1.01
N ALA A 215 -0.89 -5.55 -2.22
CA ALA A 215 -0.46 -6.62 -3.10
C ALA A 215 0.39 -6.08 -4.27
N SER A 216 1.53 -6.74 -4.49
CA SER A 216 2.54 -6.29 -5.44
C SER A 216 2.02 -6.11 -6.86
N SER A 217 1.14 -7.00 -7.35
CA SER A 217 0.61 -6.91 -8.71
C SER A 217 -0.27 -5.68 -8.95
N ARG A 218 -1.03 -5.23 -7.94
CA ARG A 218 -1.90 -4.05 -8.06
C ARG A 218 -1.06 -2.78 -7.90
N SER A 219 -0.11 -2.78 -6.97
CA SER A 219 0.89 -1.70 -6.88
C SER A 219 1.68 -1.53 -8.18
N LEU A 220 2.07 -2.62 -8.84
CA LEU A 220 2.76 -2.58 -10.13
C LEU A 220 1.90 -2.02 -11.27
N ALA A 221 0.57 -2.16 -11.19
CA ALA A 221 -0.36 -1.58 -12.14
C ALA A 221 -0.54 -0.06 -11.93
N GLY A 222 -0.61 0.38 -10.67
CA GLY A 222 -0.76 1.80 -10.30
C GLY A 222 0.52 2.62 -10.37
N ALA A 223 1.66 2.04 -9.98
CA ALA A 223 2.93 2.76 -9.83
C ALA A 223 3.38 3.54 -11.08
N PRO A 224 3.31 3.00 -12.31
CA PRO A 224 3.70 3.76 -13.50
C PRO A 224 2.83 5.01 -13.73
N ILE A 225 1.55 4.95 -13.36
CA ILE A 225 0.61 6.07 -13.49
C ILE A 225 1.02 7.19 -12.52
N CYS A 226 1.27 6.83 -11.25
CA CYS A 226 1.75 7.76 -10.21
C CYS A 226 3.09 8.39 -10.60
N GLN A 227 4.04 7.57 -11.06
CA GLN A 227 5.36 8.01 -11.48
C GLN A 227 5.29 9.00 -12.64
N ASN A 228 4.48 8.71 -13.67
CA ASN A 228 4.32 9.59 -14.83
C ASN A 228 3.61 10.91 -14.47
N ALA A 229 2.71 10.88 -13.49
CA ALA A 229 2.00 12.07 -13.01
C ALA A 229 2.82 12.89 -11.98
N GLY A 230 3.95 12.38 -11.50
CA GLY A 230 4.72 13.00 -10.41
C GLY A 230 3.97 12.99 -9.07
N VAL A 231 3.04 12.04 -8.87
CA VAL A 231 2.28 11.86 -7.64
C VAL A 231 2.97 10.78 -6.80
N PRO A 232 3.43 11.09 -5.57
CA PRO A 232 4.05 10.10 -4.71
C PRO A 232 3.06 8.99 -4.32
N MET A 233 3.46 7.74 -4.48
CA MET A 233 2.72 6.56 -4.06
C MET A 233 3.47 5.85 -2.94
N ILE A 234 2.78 5.50 -1.85
CA ILE A 234 3.35 4.76 -0.72
C ILE A 234 2.58 3.46 -0.54
N SER A 235 3.22 2.34 -0.89
CA SER A 235 2.66 1.01 -0.64
C SER A 235 2.84 0.60 0.83
N PRO A 236 1.78 0.16 1.51
CA PRO A 236 1.88 -0.35 2.89
C PRO A 236 2.56 -1.72 2.98
N SER A 237 2.34 -2.62 2.00
CA SER A 237 2.79 -4.03 2.13
C SER A 237 3.21 -4.72 0.83
N SER A 238 3.36 -4.01 -0.30
CA SER A 238 3.87 -4.63 -1.52
C SER A 238 5.40 -4.83 -1.45
N THR A 239 5.79 -6.08 -1.27
CA THR A 239 7.18 -6.49 -1.02
C THR A 239 8.01 -6.75 -2.27
N ASN A 240 7.39 -6.82 -3.46
CA ASN A 240 8.13 -7.10 -4.68
C ASN A 240 9.07 -5.92 -5.01
N PRO A 241 10.39 -6.16 -5.20
CA PRO A 241 11.35 -5.10 -5.48
C PRO A 241 11.01 -4.22 -6.67
N ARG A 242 10.34 -4.79 -7.68
CA ARG A 242 9.97 -4.06 -8.90
C ARG A 242 9.07 -2.86 -8.62
N VAL A 243 8.27 -2.89 -7.55
CA VAL A 243 7.35 -1.80 -7.22
C VAL A 243 8.09 -0.47 -7.06
N THR A 244 9.15 -0.43 -6.24
CA THR A 244 9.93 0.81 -6.03
C THR A 244 10.97 1.04 -7.12
N GLN A 245 11.23 0.04 -7.97
CA GLN A 245 12.11 0.21 -9.14
C GLN A 245 11.41 0.94 -10.30
N VAL A 246 10.09 1.16 -10.21
CA VAL A 246 9.34 1.94 -11.20
C VAL A 246 9.84 3.39 -11.28
N GLY A 247 10.22 4.01 -10.15
CA GLY A 247 10.85 5.33 -10.15
C GLY A 247 10.79 6.07 -8.81
N ASP A 248 11.26 7.31 -8.83
CA ASP A 248 11.55 8.11 -7.63
C ASP A 248 10.32 8.60 -6.85
N TYR A 249 9.11 8.49 -7.42
CA TYR A 249 7.86 8.82 -6.74
C TYR A 249 7.24 7.60 -6.03
N ILE A 250 7.86 6.42 -6.11
CA ILE A 250 7.27 5.18 -5.63
C ILE A 250 8.00 4.66 -4.41
N PHE A 251 7.30 4.62 -3.29
CA PHE A 251 7.80 4.26 -1.97
C PHE A 251 7.05 3.06 -1.40
N ARG A 252 7.63 2.41 -0.39
CA ARG A 252 6.97 1.37 0.41
C ARG A 252 7.39 1.44 1.87
N MET A 253 6.53 0.94 2.76
CA MET A 253 6.82 0.85 4.20
C MET A 253 7.37 -0.51 4.63
N CYS A 254 7.24 -1.54 3.79
CA CYS A 254 7.60 -2.91 4.12
C CYS A 254 8.98 -3.35 3.58
N PHE A 255 9.44 -4.51 4.05
CA PHE A 255 10.64 -5.18 3.56
C PHE A 255 10.46 -5.73 2.14
N LEU A 256 11.54 -6.28 1.58
CA LEU A 256 11.57 -6.82 0.23
C LEU A 256 11.49 -8.34 0.16
N ASP A 257 11.00 -8.87 -0.96
CA ASP A 257 10.99 -10.30 -1.24
C ASP A 257 12.39 -10.92 -1.30
N ASP A 258 13.41 -10.20 -1.77
CA ASP A 258 14.79 -10.72 -1.81
C ASP A 258 15.35 -10.92 -0.39
N PHE A 259 15.11 -9.97 0.51
CA PHE A 259 15.41 -10.11 1.92
C PHE A 259 14.58 -11.23 2.58
N GLN A 260 13.26 -11.21 2.38
CA GLN A 260 12.35 -12.19 2.98
C GLN A 260 12.64 -13.62 2.50
N GLY A 261 12.85 -13.82 1.21
CA GLY A 261 13.17 -15.10 0.60
C GLY A 261 14.48 -15.68 1.14
N ASN A 262 15.51 -14.86 1.29
CA ASN A 262 16.79 -15.28 1.88
C ASN A 262 16.67 -15.61 3.38
N VAL A 263 15.91 -14.82 4.14
CA VAL A 263 15.64 -15.11 5.57
C VAL A 263 14.86 -16.42 5.71
N MET A 264 13.86 -16.65 4.86
CA MET A 264 13.08 -17.90 4.85
C MET A 264 13.95 -19.09 4.45
N ALA A 265 14.79 -18.96 3.42
CA ALA A 265 15.75 -19.98 3.02
C ALA A 265 16.73 -20.34 4.16
N ARG A 266 17.25 -19.33 4.85
CA ARG A 266 18.11 -19.50 6.03
C ARG A 266 17.39 -20.24 7.14
N PHE A 267 16.15 -19.85 7.45
CA PHE A 267 15.36 -20.52 8.47
C PHE A 267 15.13 -22.00 8.15
N VAL A 268 14.72 -22.32 6.92
CA VAL A 268 14.49 -23.71 6.48
C VAL A 268 15.78 -24.54 6.52
N ALA A 269 16.89 -24.00 6.01
CA ALA A 269 18.15 -24.74 5.92
C ALA A 269 18.90 -24.84 7.26
N ASP A 270 18.98 -23.74 8.01
CA ASP A 270 19.86 -23.62 9.17
C ASP A 270 19.12 -23.90 10.48
N SER A 271 17.84 -23.54 10.59
CA SER A 271 17.05 -23.77 11.81
C SER A 271 16.29 -25.10 11.73
N LEU A 272 15.54 -25.33 10.65
CA LEU A 272 14.75 -26.56 10.49
C LEU A 272 15.57 -27.75 9.97
N LYS A 273 16.80 -27.50 9.48
CA LYS A 273 17.69 -28.52 8.90
C LYS A 273 17.05 -29.29 7.73
N ILE A 274 16.14 -28.64 7.01
CA ILE A 274 15.46 -29.21 5.84
C ILE A 274 16.30 -28.95 4.59
N LYS A 275 16.45 -29.97 3.75
CA LYS A 275 17.25 -29.91 2.51
C LYS A 275 16.45 -30.17 1.24
N LYS A 276 15.26 -30.74 1.34
CA LYS A 276 14.36 -30.99 0.20
C LYS A 276 13.01 -30.33 0.44
N VAL A 277 12.66 -29.35 -0.40
CA VAL A 277 11.37 -28.66 -0.31
C VAL A 277 10.65 -28.71 -1.64
N ALA A 278 9.33 -28.59 -1.61
CA ALA A 278 8.54 -28.27 -2.79
C ALA A 278 8.03 -26.83 -2.71
N ILE A 279 7.70 -26.25 -3.85
CA ILE A 279 7.05 -24.93 -3.94
C ILE A 279 5.69 -25.11 -4.58
N LEU A 280 4.68 -24.46 -4.02
CA LEU A 280 3.36 -24.29 -4.63
C LEU A 280 3.04 -22.80 -4.68
N LYS A 281 3.05 -22.21 -5.89
CA LYS A 281 2.94 -20.75 -6.07
C LYS A 281 1.73 -20.36 -6.92
N ASP A 282 1.22 -19.16 -6.68
CA ASP A 282 0.23 -18.53 -7.53
C ASP A 282 0.93 -17.88 -8.73
N VAL A 283 0.65 -18.37 -9.94
CA VAL A 283 1.29 -17.82 -11.16
C VAL A 283 0.74 -16.47 -11.57
N ARG A 284 -0.40 -16.04 -11.00
CA ARG A 284 -1.00 -14.73 -11.28
C ARG A 284 -0.57 -13.63 -10.31
N SER A 285 0.29 -13.97 -9.34
CA SER A 285 0.76 -13.04 -8.32
C SER A 285 2.25 -12.74 -8.49
N ASP A 286 2.59 -11.50 -8.81
CA ASP A 286 3.98 -11.03 -8.90
C ASP A 286 4.72 -11.21 -7.57
N TYR A 287 4.00 -11.10 -6.44
CA TYR A 287 4.53 -11.41 -5.11
C TYR A 287 4.88 -12.89 -5.00
N SER A 288 3.94 -13.79 -5.33
CA SER A 288 4.13 -15.22 -5.20
C SER A 288 5.29 -15.74 -6.06
N VAL A 289 5.34 -15.28 -7.32
CA VAL A 289 6.40 -15.63 -8.27
C VAL A 289 7.75 -15.09 -7.81
N GLY A 290 7.81 -13.81 -7.43
CA GLY A 290 9.04 -13.17 -6.97
C GLY A 290 9.61 -13.83 -5.71
N LEU A 291 8.79 -13.99 -4.69
CA LEU A 291 9.22 -14.59 -3.43
C LEU A 291 9.65 -16.06 -3.60
N ALA A 292 8.96 -16.84 -4.42
CA ALA A 292 9.37 -18.21 -4.76
C ALA A 292 10.77 -18.24 -5.42
N GLN A 293 11.05 -17.30 -6.32
CA GLN A 293 12.34 -17.19 -6.99
C GLN A 293 13.45 -16.84 -6.01
N TYR A 294 13.29 -15.79 -5.19
CA TYR A 294 14.30 -15.39 -4.21
C TYR A 294 14.54 -16.46 -3.15
N PHE A 295 13.49 -17.13 -2.68
CA PHE A 295 13.63 -18.28 -1.79
C PHE A 295 14.43 -19.40 -2.45
N THR A 296 14.11 -19.77 -3.70
CA THR A 296 14.81 -20.85 -4.42
C THR A 296 16.30 -20.56 -4.54
N GLN A 297 16.66 -19.33 -4.92
CA GLN A 297 18.06 -18.89 -5.02
C GLN A 297 18.77 -18.95 -3.67
N GLY A 298 18.18 -18.37 -2.62
CA GLY A 298 18.75 -18.39 -1.27
C GLY A 298 18.87 -19.81 -0.69
N PHE A 299 17.90 -20.68 -0.97
CA PHE A 299 17.86 -22.05 -0.47
C PHE A 299 18.91 -22.92 -1.17
N ALA A 300 19.08 -22.75 -2.48
CA ALA A 300 20.15 -23.41 -3.24
C ALA A 300 21.54 -23.00 -2.74
N ALA A 301 21.76 -21.71 -2.45
CA ALA A 301 23.01 -21.21 -1.86
C ALA A 301 23.33 -21.83 -0.48
N LYS A 302 22.32 -22.33 0.21
CA LYS A 302 22.44 -23.06 1.50
C LYS A 302 22.52 -24.58 1.34
N GLY A 303 22.70 -25.08 0.11
CA GLY A 303 22.75 -26.49 -0.22
C GLY A 303 21.40 -27.20 -0.11
N GLY A 304 20.30 -26.46 -0.12
CA GLY A 304 18.95 -26.99 -0.24
C GLY A 304 18.57 -27.26 -1.69
N THR A 305 17.53 -28.07 -1.90
CA THR A 305 17.01 -28.44 -3.22
C THR A 305 15.50 -28.28 -3.25
N VAL A 306 15.00 -27.55 -4.25
CA VAL A 306 13.57 -27.55 -4.60
C VAL A 306 13.32 -28.77 -5.48
N VAL A 307 12.65 -29.79 -4.95
CA VAL A 307 12.47 -31.09 -5.64
C VAL A 307 11.35 -31.06 -6.68
N VAL A 308 10.41 -30.12 -6.54
CA VAL A 308 9.36 -29.84 -7.50
C VAL A 308 8.76 -28.48 -7.23
N GLU A 309 8.38 -27.81 -8.29
CA GLU A 309 7.55 -26.61 -8.27
C GLU A 309 6.21 -26.95 -8.93
N GLN A 310 5.12 -26.56 -8.28
CA GLN A 310 3.77 -26.62 -8.81
C GLN A 310 3.14 -25.24 -8.76
N SER A 311 2.07 -25.08 -9.51
CA SER A 311 1.40 -23.80 -9.66
C SER A 311 -0.11 -23.93 -9.58
N TYR A 312 -0.73 -22.87 -9.10
CA TYR A 312 -2.16 -22.65 -9.10
C TYR A 312 -2.45 -21.22 -9.54
N SER A 313 -3.72 -20.89 -9.77
CA SER A 313 -4.17 -19.52 -9.98
C SER A 313 -5.03 -19.06 -8.81
N ALA A 314 -4.89 -17.79 -8.40
CA ALA A 314 -5.84 -17.19 -7.45
C ALA A 314 -7.31 -17.45 -7.86
N GLY A 315 -8.13 -17.83 -6.89
CA GLY A 315 -9.52 -18.26 -7.08
C GLY A 315 -9.72 -19.78 -7.22
N ASP A 316 -8.66 -20.56 -7.46
CA ASP A 316 -8.75 -22.02 -7.48
C ASP A 316 -9.24 -22.58 -6.12
N GLN A 317 -10.09 -23.61 -6.15
CA GLN A 317 -10.70 -24.19 -4.95
C GLN A 317 -10.17 -25.59 -4.60
N ASP A 318 -9.52 -26.26 -5.55
CA ASP A 318 -8.96 -27.59 -5.39
C ASP A 318 -7.49 -27.61 -5.85
N PHE A 319 -6.63 -28.09 -4.96
CA PHE A 319 -5.18 -28.16 -5.12
C PHE A 319 -4.66 -29.60 -5.06
N ARG A 320 -5.55 -30.61 -4.99
CA ARG A 320 -5.18 -32.02 -4.77
C ARG A 320 -4.28 -32.59 -5.85
N ALA A 321 -4.44 -32.18 -7.11
CA ALA A 321 -3.59 -32.63 -8.20
C ALA A 321 -2.13 -32.17 -7.99
N GLN A 322 -1.94 -30.89 -7.68
CA GLN A 322 -0.65 -30.28 -7.38
C GLN A 322 -0.04 -30.91 -6.11
N LEU A 323 -0.84 -31.07 -5.06
CA LEU A 323 -0.43 -31.68 -3.80
C LEU A 323 -0.04 -33.17 -3.97
N THR A 324 -0.72 -33.90 -4.86
CA THR A 324 -0.37 -35.28 -5.20
C THR A 324 0.97 -35.35 -5.94
N ALA A 325 1.19 -34.46 -6.92
CA ALA A 325 2.46 -34.33 -7.62
C ALA A 325 3.61 -33.95 -6.66
N ILE A 326 3.34 -33.04 -5.71
CA ILE A 326 4.27 -32.66 -4.63
C ILE A 326 4.61 -33.87 -3.77
N LYS A 327 3.60 -34.60 -3.29
CA LYS A 327 3.76 -35.79 -2.43
C LYS A 327 4.61 -36.87 -3.10
N ALA A 328 4.43 -37.09 -4.41
CA ALA A 328 5.20 -38.07 -5.18
C ALA A 328 6.72 -37.81 -5.15
N LYS A 329 7.13 -36.55 -4.97
CA LYS A 329 8.53 -36.11 -4.92
C LYS A 329 9.14 -36.18 -3.51
N LYS A 330 8.34 -36.57 -2.51
CA LYS A 330 8.75 -36.77 -1.11
C LYS A 330 9.55 -35.57 -0.52
N PRO A 331 9.05 -34.33 -0.64
CA PRO A 331 9.68 -33.18 0.02
C PRO A 331 9.54 -33.30 1.54
N GLN A 332 10.39 -32.58 2.27
CA GLN A 332 10.32 -32.47 3.73
C GLN A 332 9.45 -31.28 4.18
N ALA A 333 9.28 -30.27 3.31
CA ALA A 333 8.39 -29.14 3.52
C ALA A 333 7.83 -28.62 2.18
N VAL A 334 6.70 -27.92 2.24
CA VAL A 334 6.11 -27.21 1.11
C VAL A 334 6.14 -25.72 1.43
N ILE A 335 6.68 -24.93 0.52
CA ILE A 335 6.71 -23.47 0.61
C ILE A 335 5.57 -22.93 -0.25
N VAL A 336 4.70 -22.14 0.37
CA VAL A 336 3.51 -21.59 -0.27
C VAL A 336 3.54 -20.07 -0.12
N PRO A 337 4.14 -19.32 -1.06
CA PRO A 337 4.11 -17.87 -1.06
C PRO A 337 2.75 -17.38 -1.59
N GLY A 338 1.65 -17.74 -0.91
CA GLY A 338 0.28 -17.47 -1.33
C GLY A 338 -0.49 -16.62 -0.32
N TYR A 339 -1.61 -16.03 -0.75
CA TYR A 339 -2.52 -15.31 0.13
C TYR A 339 -3.39 -16.26 0.98
N TYR A 340 -3.97 -15.72 2.04
CA TYR A 340 -4.63 -16.49 3.09
C TYR A 340 -5.82 -17.32 2.58
N THR A 341 -6.51 -16.87 1.53
CA THR A 341 -7.68 -17.55 0.94
C THR A 341 -7.30 -18.92 0.41
N GLU A 342 -6.34 -18.99 -0.51
CA GLU A 342 -5.86 -20.27 -1.06
C GLU A 342 -4.97 -21.01 -0.06
N ALA A 343 -4.13 -20.32 0.71
CA ALA A 343 -3.26 -20.96 1.70
C ALA A 343 -4.07 -21.77 2.74
N GLY A 344 -5.24 -21.26 3.16
CA GLY A 344 -6.14 -21.99 4.05
C GLY A 344 -6.73 -23.26 3.42
N LEU A 345 -7.08 -23.20 2.13
CA LEU A 345 -7.58 -24.36 1.38
C LEU A 345 -6.48 -25.39 1.13
N ILE A 346 -5.28 -24.95 0.74
CA ILE A 346 -4.10 -25.78 0.53
C ILE A 346 -3.72 -26.51 1.82
N ALA A 347 -3.74 -25.84 2.97
CA ALA A 347 -3.40 -26.45 4.25
C ALA A 347 -4.44 -27.49 4.71
N ARG A 348 -5.70 -27.33 4.30
CA ARG A 348 -6.80 -28.26 4.63
C ARG A 348 -6.76 -29.54 3.77
N GLN A 349 -6.26 -29.44 2.54
CA GLN A 349 -6.26 -30.51 1.54
C GLN A 349 -5.01 -31.37 1.63
#